data_AF-A0A2A4I4Z0-F1
#
_entry.id   AF-A0A2A4I4Z0-F1
#
_cell.length_a   1.000
_cell.length_b   1.000
_cell.length_c   1.000
_cell.angle_alpha   90.00
_cell.angle_beta   90.00
_cell.angle_gamma   90.00
#
_symmetry.space_group_name_H-M   'P 1'
#
loop_
_entity.id
_entity.type
_entity.pdbx_description
1 polymer ?
#
loop_
_entity_poly.entity_id
_entity_poly.type
_entity_poly.pdbx_seq_one_letter_code
_entity_poly.pdbx_strand_id
1 'polypeptide(L)'
;MTTFHRVWFGEKPIPDAYEGYWQAWQRQFPEHDFVTWRDADIDRLPRVAGRLRTLTSMAARADLARYEILYNEGGIYLDCDIMPYRHFDPEALTAELTVCNETSSRDFCSNSFIGAPAGHPIFAQMIDHALAHDIDEERPDKSTGPWLLGAFLKKHYYEPLPTATFYPYLPGEPMSATYMRDLGNTYGIHIWKGSWLSQEVQQDKLLRMVAMGDLACPAGMLPDFADEWSQDVALMLDTIRDARRNLVQIAPVLSPDLGLTPEDQVAFCFAKVVHWLLAADRDRMVWQIGAADGVLVDPLRSALVNYDPPALLMEPNPHLFAALERHYANNRHVRLLPLAYGMAVGELVLNAVDPAKVAPLGLPAWVAGISSAYQDRNPLKDGTHPAEMTARIWQCIEPITVPVVDYDTVLARSDGRAPDILVIDAEGMDKEIMEDVLARGCRPLVIHFEVQWMTQEEQDALLDAMAGDYAVLTFGNDMTAYRHDVLMDYARHLYVEHGLPTVFADGLRKAAGLPLAA
;
A
#
# COMPACT_ATOMS: atom_id res chain seq x y z
N MET A 1 16.48 4.62 -15.33
CA MET A 1 15.18 5.24 -15.64
C MET A 1 14.36 4.24 -16.44
N THR A 2 13.49 3.53 -15.74
CA THR A 2 12.55 2.53 -16.29
C THR A 2 11.24 3.19 -16.74
N THR A 3 10.63 2.72 -17.83
CA THR A 3 9.29 3.16 -18.27
C THR A 3 8.21 2.19 -17.77
N PHE A 4 7.13 2.75 -17.23
CA PHE A 4 5.91 2.03 -16.86
C PHE A 4 4.87 2.16 -17.98
N HIS A 5 4.25 1.05 -18.36
CA HIS A 5 3.29 0.97 -19.46
C HIS A 5 1.95 0.43 -18.97
N ARG A 6 0.87 1.03 -19.46
CA ARG A 6 -0.48 0.45 -19.42
C ARG A 6 -1.16 0.58 -20.78
N VAL A 7 -2.12 -0.28 -21.06
CA VAL A 7 -2.91 -0.25 -22.30
C VAL A 7 -4.37 0.04 -21.98
N TRP A 8 -4.97 0.98 -22.71
CA TRP A 8 -6.41 1.22 -22.67
C TRP A 8 -6.96 1.52 -24.07
N PHE A 9 -7.46 0.46 -24.72
CA PHE A 9 -8.07 0.55 -26.03
C PHE A 9 -9.59 0.65 -25.97
N GLY A 10 -10.17 1.22 -27.02
CA GLY A 10 -11.59 1.48 -27.18
C GLY A 10 -11.99 2.91 -26.79
N GLU A 11 -13.24 3.24 -27.06
CA GLU A 11 -13.77 4.60 -26.90
C GLU A 11 -14.19 4.92 -25.45
N LYS A 12 -14.28 3.91 -24.58
CA LYS A 12 -14.70 4.11 -23.19
C LYS A 12 -13.64 4.92 -22.44
N PRO A 13 -14.04 5.89 -21.59
CA PRO A 13 -13.10 6.58 -20.72
C PRO A 13 -12.45 5.59 -19.75
N ILE A 14 -11.23 5.91 -19.31
CA ILE A 14 -10.61 5.18 -18.19
C ILE A 14 -11.42 5.51 -16.92
N PRO A 15 -11.86 4.51 -16.15
CA PRO A 15 -12.51 4.74 -14.86
C PRO A 15 -11.63 5.56 -13.91
N ASP A 16 -12.24 6.48 -13.17
CA ASP A 16 -11.51 7.38 -12.26
C ASP A 16 -10.64 6.63 -11.24
N ALA A 17 -11.06 5.45 -10.77
CA ALA A 17 -10.27 4.61 -9.87
C ALA A 17 -8.95 4.17 -10.52
N TYR A 18 -8.98 3.74 -11.79
CA TYR A 18 -7.80 3.27 -12.53
C TYR A 18 -6.86 4.42 -12.88
N GLU A 19 -7.42 5.59 -13.18
CA GLU A 19 -6.62 6.80 -13.34
C GLU A 19 -5.98 7.22 -12.01
N GLY A 20 -6.70 7.09 -10.91
CA GLY A 20 -6.19 7.30 -9.55
C GLY A 20 -5.00 6.38 -9.23
N TYR A 21 -5.08 5.09 -9.54
CA TYR A 21 -3.97 4.15 -9.37
C TYR A 21 -2.77 4.50 -10.24
N TRP A 22 -3.00 4.93 -11.48
CA TRP A 22 -1.92 5.35 -12.38
C TRP A 22 -1.19 6.59 -11.87
N GLN A 23 -1.93 7.60 -11.38
CA GLN A 23 -1.35 8.76 -10.72
C GLN A 23 -0.63 8.38 -9.42
N ALA A 24 -1.13 7.39 -8.69
CA ALA A 24 -0.46 6.88 -7.49
C ALA A 24 0.86 6.19 -7.84
N TRP A 25 0.95 5.42 -8.93
CA TRP A 25 2.23 4.88 -9.41
C TRP A 25 3.20 6.00 -9.84
N GLN A 26 2.71 7.06 -10.47
CA GLN A 26 3.53 8.24 -10.80
C GLN A 26 4.06 8.96 -9.56
N ARG A 27 3.27 9.03 -8.47
CA ARG A 27 3.74 9.51 -7.16
C ARG A 27 4.73 8.55 -6.52
N GLN A 28 4.52 7.26 -6.68
CA GLN A 28 5.40 6.22 -6.15
C GLN A 28 6.80 6.28 -6.78
N PHE A 29 6.88 6.58 -8.08
CA PHE A 29 8.12 6.59 -8.88
C PHE A 29 8.26 7.88 -9.70
N PRO A 30 8.52 9.03 -9.07
CA PRO A 30 8.48 10.33 -9.73
C PRO A 30 9.60 10.55 -10.76
N GLU A 31 10.70 9.80 -10.64
CA GLU A 31 11.86 9.86 -11.54
C GLU A 31 11.69 8.96 -12.78
N HIS A 32 10.55 8.27 -12.95
CA HIS A 32 10.31 7.29 -14.02
C HIS A 32 9.29 7.78 -15.05
N ASP A 33 9.33 7.18 -16.24
CA ASP A 33 8.41 7.50 -17.33
C ASP A 33 7.14 6.66 -17.27
N PHE A 34 6.00 7.24 -17.67
CA PHE A 34 4.69 6.59 -17.65
C PHE A 34 3.97 6.78 -18.97
N VAL A 35 3.65 5.68 -19.65
CA VAL A 35 2.99 5.69 -20.97
C VAL A 35 1.65 4.96 -20.92
N THR A 36 0.59 5.65 -21.33
CA THR A 36 -0.72 5.04 -21.58
C THR A 36 -0.91 4.85 -23.08
N TRP A 37 -0.94 3.60 -23.53
CA TRP A 37 -1.12 3.26 -24.93
C TRP A 37 -2.61 3.24 -25.30
N ARG A 38 -2.97 4.00 -26.34
CA ARG A 38 -4.34 4.16 -26.85
C ARG A 38 -4.45 3.67 -28.29
N ASP A 39 -5.66 3.62 -28.85
CA ASP A 39 -5.87 3.25 -30.26
C ASP A 39 -5.08 4.14 -31.23
N ALA A 40 -4.84 5.40 -30.88
CA ALA A 40 -4.02 6.34 -31.65
C ALA A 40 -2.54 5.92 -31.74
N ASP A 41 -2.07 5.07 -30.82
CA ASP A 41 -0.69 4.58 -30.77
C ASP A 41 -0.49 3.26 -31.52
N ILE A 42 -1.54 2.65 -32.08
CA ILE A 42 -1.45 1.32 -32.72
C ILE A 42 -0.40 1.29 -33.84
N ASP A 43 -0.24 2.37 -34.60
CA ASP A 43 0.76 2.45 -35.67
C ASP A 43 2.22 2.43 -35.17
N ARG A 44 2.44 2.66 -33.87
CA ARG A 44 3.74 2.51 -33.21
C ARG A 44 4.05 1.04 -32.86
N LEU A 45 3.09 0.13 -33.06
CA LEU A 45 3.20 -1.32 -32.83
C LEU A 45 3.03 -2.09 -34.16
N PRO A 46 3.96 -1.91 -35.13
CA PRO A 46 3.76 -2.37 -36.49
C PRO A 46 3.62 -3.88 -36.65
N ARG A 47 4.17 -4.71 -35.76
CA ARG A 47 4.07 -6.18 -35.89
C ARG A 47 2.64 -6.66 -35.60
N VAL A 48 1.98 -6.08 -34.59
CA VAL A 48 0.63 -6.48 -34.19
C VAL A 48 -0.48 -5.55 -34.70
N ALA A 49 -0.15 -4.36 -35.23
CA ALA A 49 -1.13 -3.35 -35.66
C ALA A 49 -2.23 -3.91 -36.56
N GLY A 50 -1.87 -4.76 -37.53
CA GLY A 50 -2.84 -5.42 -38.41
C GLY A 50 -3.86 -6.26 -37.65
N ARG A 51 -3.42 -7.08 -36.68
CA ARG A 51 -4.31 -7.90 -35.85
C ARG A 51 -5.09 -7.05 -34.84
N LEU A 52 -4.45 -6.06 -34.21
CA LEU A 52 -5.12 -5.18 -33.24
C LEU A 52 -6.32 -4.44 -33.84
N ARG A 53 -6.31 -4.17 -35.14
CA ARG A 53 -7.42 -3.53 -35.87
C ARG A 53 -8.55 -4.48 -36.24
N THR A 54 -8.28 -5.78 -36.32
CA THR A 54 -9.28 -6.79 -36.70
C THR A 54 -9.93 -7.46 -35.49
N LEU A 55 -9.24 -7.53 -34.36
CA LEU A 55 -9.77 -8.13 -33.13
C LEU A 55 -10.85 -7.25 -32.50
N THR A 56 -11.88 -7.91 -32.00
CA THR A 56 -13.00 -7.31 -31.26
C THR A 56 -12.83 -7.45 -29.75
N SER A 57 -12.10 -8.47 -29.28
CA SER A 57 -11.79 -8.72 -27.89
C SER A 57 -10.74 -7.73 -27.36
N MET A 58 -11.15 -6.85 -26.45
CA MET A 58 -10.24 -5.88 -25.84
C MET A 58 -9.11 -6.55 -25.05
N ALA A 59 -9.38 -7.71 -24.42
CA ALA A 59 -8.37 -8.50 -23.72
C ALA A 59 -7.30 -9.00 -24.70
N ALA A 60 -7.69 -9.61 -25.82
CA ALA A 60 -6.74 -10.08 -26.83
C ALA A 60 -5.92 -8.93 -27.45
N ARG A 61 -6.55 -7.76 -27.66
CA ARG A 61 -5.85 -6.56 -28.12
C ARG A 61 -4.80 -6.09 -27.11
N ALA A 62 -5.15 -6.03 -25.82
CA ALA A 62 -4.22 -5.62 -24.76
C ALA A 62 -3.07 -6.61 -24.55
N ASP A 63 -3.35 -7.91 -24.65
CA ASP A 63 -2.34 -8.98 -24.59
C ASP A 63 -1.32 -8.86 -25.73
N LEU A 64 -1.76 -8.68 -26.97
CA LEU A 64 -0.82 -8.56 -28.10
C LEU A 64 -0.03 -7.26 -28.04
N ALA A 65 -0.67 -6.15 -27.69
CA ALA A 65 0.00 -4.86 -27.58
C ALA A 65 1.09 -4.88 -26.52
N ARG A 66 0.84 -5.43 -25.32
CA ARG A 66 1.84 -5.45 -24.24
C ARG A 66 3.10 -6.21 -24.64
N TYR A 67 2.98 -7.29 -25.43
CA TYR A 67 4.15 -8.02 -25.90
C TYR A 67 5.00 -7.19 -26.86
N GLU A 68 4.40 -6.49 -27.82
CA GLU A 68 5.18 -5.64 -28.72
C GLU A 68 5.74 -4.41 -28.01
N ILE A 69 4.99 -3.82 -27.07
CA ILE A 69 5.47 -2.71 -26.23
C ILE A 69 6.72 -3.15 -25.45
N LEU A 70 6.64 -4.24 -24.68
CA LEU A 70 7.78 -4.73 -23.89
C LEU A 70 8.93 -5.21 -24.78
N TYR A 71 8.65 -5.74 -25.97
CA TYR A 71 9.70 -6.10 -26.92
C TYR A 71 10.47 -4.87 -27.41
N ASN A 72 9.79 -3.77 -27.71
CA ASN A 72 10.41 -2.57 -28.28
C ASN A 72 11.05 -1.68 -27.20
N GLU A 73 10.35 -1.46 -26.09
CA GLU A 73 10.70 -0.46 -25.07
C GLU A 73 11.29 -1.08 -23.80
N GLY A 74 11.06 -2.38 -23.55
CA GLY A 74 11.32 -2.98 -22.23
C GLY A 74 10.40 -2.38 -21.16
N GLY A 75 10.89 -2.30 -19.92
CA GLY A 75 10.21 -1.62 -18.84
C GLY A 75 9.25 -2.50 -18.05
N ILE A 76 8.29 -1.87 -17.38
CA ILE A 76 7.29 -2.53 -16.54
C ILE A 76 5.91 -2.34 -17.15
N TYR A 77 5.23 -3.42 -17.47
CA TYR A 77 3.81 -3.41 -17.81
C TYR A 77 2.95 -3.67 -16.57
N LEU A 78 1.89 -2.87 -16.42
CA LEU A 78 0.87 -3.01 -15.38
C LEU A 78 -0.53 -2.93 -16.00
N ASP A 79 -1.42 -3.85 -15.61
CA ASP A 79 -2.85 -3.69 -15.86
C ASP A 79 -3.41 -2.47 -15.09
N CYS A 80 -4.49 -1.89 -15.63
CA CYS A 80 -5.01 -0.60 -15.17
C CYS A 80 -5.64 -0.66 -13.77
N ASP A 81 -5.96 -1.85 -13.26
CA ASP A 81 -6.59 -2.10 -11.97
C ASP A 81 -5.61 -2.63 -10.90
N ILE A 82 -4.32 -2.31 -11.03
CA ILE A 82 -3.31 -2.58 -9.99
C ILE A 82 -3.04 -1.29 -9.18
N MET A 83 -3.44 -1.30 -7.91
CA MET A 83 -3.14 -0.22 -6.96
C MET A 83 -1.72 -0.36 -6.40
N PRO A 84 -0.89 0.69 -6.34
CA PRO A 84 0.44 0.61 -5.70
C PRO A 84 0.33 0.42 -4.19
N TYR A 85 1.28 -0.30 -3.60
CA TYR A 85 1.34 -0.50 -2.15
C TYR A 85 2.75 -0.26 -1.60
N ARG A 86 3.73 -1.16 -1.81
CA ARG A 86 5.14 -0.94 -1.41
C ARG A 86 6.03 -0.46 -2.56
N HIS A 87 7.05 0.32 -2.18
CA HIS A 87 8.14 0.68 -3.08
C HIS A 87 9.03 -0.52 -3.41
N PHE A 88 9.64 -0.49 -4.59
CA PHE A 88 10.62 -1.45 -5.06
C PHE A 88 11.60 -0.76 -6.02
N ASP A 89 12.67 -1.45 -6.42
CA ASP A 89 13.62 -0.98 -7.42
C ASP A 89 13.15 -1.41 -8.83
N PRO A 90 12.69 -0.48 -9.70
CA PRO A 90 12.21 -0.83 -11.04
C PRO A 90 13.31 -1.37 -11.97
N GLU A 91 14.54 -0.91 -11.81
CA GLU A 91 15.71 -1.39 -12.55
C GLU A 91 16.02 -2.85 -12.19
N ALA A 92 15.91 -3.22 -10.90
CA ALA A 92 16.05 -4.61 -10.48
C ALA A 92 14.99 -5.53 -11.12
N LEU A 93 13.74 -5.08 -11.27
CA LEU A 93 12.67 -5.87 -11.88
C LEU A 93 12.71 -5.91 -13.41
N THR A 94 13.60 -5.14 -14.05
CA THR A 94 13.72 -5.06 -15.52
C THR A 94 15.09 -5.49 -16.04
N ALA A 95 16.03 -5.84 -15.15
CA ALA A 95 17.32 -6.41 -15.53
C ALA A 95 17.17 -7.75 -16.28
N GLU A 96 16.22 -8.58 -15.86
CA GLU A 96 15.81 -9.83 -16.50
C GLU A 96 14.30 -9.85 -16.68
N LEU A 97 13.77 -10.84 -17.42
CA LEU A 97 12.32 -11.06 -17.48
C LEU A 97 11.81 -11.45 -16.09
N THR A 98 10.98 -10.60 -15.50
CA THR A 98 10.40 -10.77 -14.17
C THR A 98 8.88 -10.85 -14.28
N VAL A 99 8.29 -11.87 -13.66
CA VAL A 99 6.83 -12.10 -13.68
C VAL A 99 6.32 -12.39 -12.28
N CYS A 100 5.05 -12.10 -12.04
CA CYS A 100 4.35 -12.52 -10.82
C CYS A 100 3.16 -13.39 -11.23
N ASN A 101 2.97 -14.51 -10.54
CA ASN A 101 1.89 -15.43 -10.85
C ASN A 101 0.92 -15.59 -9.68
N GLU A 102 -0.37 -15.63 -10.00
CA GLU A 102 -1.48 -15.83 -9.05
C GLU A 102 -1.62 -17.30 -8.59
N THR A 103 -0.87 -18.21 -9.21
CA THR A 103 -0.90 -19.65 -8.94
C THR A 103 0.51 -20.24 -8.93
N SER A 104 0.67 -21.41 -8.32
CA SER A 104 1.91 -22.20 -8.35
C SER A 104 2.12 -22.96 -9.68
N SER A 105 1.14 -22.93 -10.59
CA SER A 105 1.24 -23.57 -11.90
C SER A 105 2.33 -22.92 -12.77
N ARG A 106 3.05 -23.75 -13.54
CA ARG A 106 3.96 -23.29 -14.60
C ARG A 106 3.34 -23.31 -15.99
N ASP A 107 2.11 -23.83 -16.12
CA ASP A 107 1.39 -23.89 -17.39
C ASP A 107 0.64 -22.59 -17.68
N PHE A 108 0.40 -21.81 -16.63
CA PHE A 108 -0.30 -20.55 -16.62
C PHE A 108 0.60 -19.53 -15.94
N CYS A 109 0.74 -18.33 -16.49
CA CYS A 109 1.30 -17.20 -15.76
C CYS A 109 0.46 -15.96 -16.02
N SER A 110 -0.06 -15.36 -14.94
CA SER A 110 -0.75 -14.07 -15.06
C SER A 110 0.16 -13.06 -15.76
N ASN A 111 -0.43 -12.27 -16.66
CA ASN A 111 0.29 -11.32 -17.52
C ASN A 111 -0.05 -9.86 -17.17
N SER A 112 -0.67 -9.62 -16.01
CA SER A 112 -1.08 -8.29 -15.52
C SER A 112 0.10 -7.45 -14.99
N PHE A 113 1.17 -8.11 -14.52
CA PHE A 113 2.47 -7.50 -14.24
C PHE A 113 3.57 -8.24 -15.00
N ILE A 114 4.41 -7.49 -15.73
CA ILE A 114 5.62 -8.02 -16.38
C ILE A 114 6.70 -6.93 -16.32
N GLY A 115 7.86 -7.25 -15.75
CA GLY A 115 9.09 -6.45 -15.91
C GLY A 115 10.02 -7.13 -16.91
N ALA A 116 10.61 -6.40 -17.85
CA ALA A 116 11.52 -7.01 -18.81
C ALA A 116 12.52 -6.02 -19.43
N PRO A 117 13.71 -6.49 -19.84
CA PRO A 117 14.59 -5.72 -20.71
C PRO A 117 14.01 -5.65 -22.13
N ALA A 118 14.29 -4.54 -22.83
CA ALA A 118 13.93 -4.40 -24.23
C ALA A 118 14.57 -5.50 -25.09
N GLY A 119 13.84 -5.98 -26.09
CA GLY A 119 14.31 -7.01 -27.02
C GLY A 119 14.25 -8.45 -26.50
N HIS A 120 13.65 -8.70 -25.32
CA HIS A 120 13.57 -10.06 -24.77
C HIS A 120 12.87 -11.03 -25.77
N PRO A 121 13.49 -12.16 -26.13
CA PRO A 121 13.06 -12.99 -27.27
C PRO A 121 11.69 -13.65 -27.07
N ILE A 122 11.23 -13.83 -25.83
CA ILE A 122 9.92 -14.42 -25.53
C ILE A 122 8.79 -13.68 -26.26
N PHE A 123 8.82 -12.34 -26.26
CA PHE A 123 7.75 -11.52 -26.80
C PHE A 123 7.68 -11.63 -28.31
N ALA A 124 8.84 -11.61 -28.99
CA ALA A 124 8.89 -11.81 -30.43
C ALA A 124 8.31 -13.18 -30.82
N GLN A 125 8.66 -14.24 -30.09
CA GLN A 125 8.16 -15.59 -30.36
C GLN A 125 6.65 -15.73 -30.09
N MET A 126 6.14 -15.09 -29.04
CA MET A 126 4.71 -15.07 -28.73
C MET A 126 3.92 -14.29 -29.78
N ILE A 127 4.43 -13.13 -30.22
CA ILE A 127 3.85 -12.36 -31.32
C ILE A 127 3.82 -13.22 -32.59
N ASP A 128 4.95 -13.80 -33.00
CA ASP A 128 5.01 -14.62 -34.22
C ASP A 128 4.05 -15.82 -34.15
N HIS A 129 3.95 -16.46 -32.98
CA HIS A 129 2.99 -17.53 -32.75
C HIS A 129 1.56 -17.05 -32.93
N ALA A 130 1.17 -15.94 -32.27
CA ALA A 130 -0.18 -15.41 -32.35
C ALA A 130 -0.53 -14.89 -33.75
N LEU A 131 0.44 -14.38 -34.52
CA LEU A 131 0.21 -13.94 -35.90
C LEU A 131 0.02 -15.13 -36.86
N ALA A 132 0.70 -16.24 -36.62
CA ALA A 132 0.69 -17.44 -37.45
C ALA A 132 -0.51 -18.39 -37.21
N HIS A 133 -1.29 -18.17 -36.15
CA HIS A 133 -2.45 -18.99 -35.80
C HIS A 133 -3.72 -18.14 -35.73
N ASP A 134 -4.88 -18.80 -35.80
CA ASP A 134 -6.14 -18.15 -35.53
C ASP A 134 -6.27 -17.87 -34.02
N ILE A 135 -6.74 -16.66 -33.69
CA ILE A 135 -6.97 -16.23 -32.30
C ILE A 135 -8.42 -16.55 -31.95
N ASP A 136 -8.62 -17.38 -30.93
CA ASP A 136 -9.93 -17.64 -30.35
C ASP A 136 -10.28 -16.48 -29.41
N GLU A 137 -11.08 -15.54 -29.90
CA GLU A 137 -11.51 -14.35 -29.16
C GLU A 137 -12.47 -14.66 -27.99
N GLU A 138 -13.04 -15.87 -27.95
CA GLU A 138 -13.81 -16.36 -26.79
C GLU A 138 -12.89 -16.87 -25.68
N ARG A 139 -11.65 -17.25 -26.02
CA ARG A 139 -10.62 -17.75 -25.11
C ARG A 139 -9.32 -16.96 -25.20
N PRO A 140 -9.36 -15.63 -25.00
CA PRO A 140 -8.15 -14.80 -25.02
C PRO A 140 -7.15 -15.24 -23.96
N ASP A 141 -7.63 -15.76 -22.81
CA ASP A 141 -6.78 -16.35 -21.77
C ASP A 141 -5.82 -17.44 -22.29
N LYS A 142 -6.23 -18.15 -23.35
CA LYS A 142 -5.45 -19.20 -24.02
C LYS A 142 -4.69 -18.71 -25.24
N SER A 143 -5.35 -18.01 -26.15
CA SER A 143 -4.78 -17.65 -27.45
C SER A 143 -3.77 -16.51 -27.38
N THR A 144 -3.92 -15.59 -26.43
CA THR A 144 -3.06 -14.40 -26.31
C THR A 144 -2.59 -14.16 -24.87
N GLY A 145 -3.27 -14.69 -23.87
CA GLY A 145 -3.13 -14.29 -22.48
C GLY A 145 -2.27 -15.23 -21.61
N PRO A 146 -2.62 -15.41 -20.33
CA PRO A 146 -1.80 -16.10 -19.34
C PRO A 146 -1.34 -17.53 -19.66
N TRP A 147 -2.15 -18.33 -20.36
CA TRP A 147 -1.74 -19.70 -20.74
C TRP A 147 -0.70 -19.67 -21.87
N LEU A 148 -0.80 -18.72 -22.80
CA LEU A 148 0.23 -18.52 -23.83
C LEU A 148 1.54 -18.11 -23.18
N LEU A 149 1.50 -17.12 -22.27
CA LEU A 149 2.69 -16.67 -21.54
C LEU A 149 3.32 -17.83 -20.76
N GLY A 150 2.53 -18.58 -19.98
CA GLY A 150 3.00 -19.75 -19.24
C GLY A 150 3.66 -20.80 -20.13
N ALA A 151 3.07 -21.10 -21.30
CA ALA A 151 3.63 -22.06 -22.26
C ALA A 151 5.00 -21.62 -22.82
N PHE A 152 5.21 -20.32 -23.04
CA PHE A 152 6.47 -19.79 -23.53
C PHE A 152 7.51 -19.60 -22.42
N LEU A 153 7.11 -19.21 -21.20
CA LEU A 153 8.02 -19.06 -20.05
C LEU A 153 8.79 -20.34 -19.74
N LYS A 154 8.21 -21.53 -19.99
CA LYS A 154 8.91 -22.82 -19.84
C LYS A 154 10.18 -22.96 -20.69
N LYS A 155 10.33 -22.13 -21.73
CA LYS A 155 11.44 -22.18 -22.69
C LYS A 155 12.49 -21.09 -22.46
N HIS A 156 12.27 -20.21 -21.48
CA HIS A 156 13.10 -19.04 -21.22
C HIS A 156 13.47 -18.96 -19.74
N TYR A 157 14.58 -18.30 -19.43
CA TYR A 157 14.86 -17.89 -18.06
C TYR A 157 13.94 -16.74 -17.68
N TYR A 158 13.51 -16.72 -16.42
CA TYR A 158 12.75 -15.62 -15.83
C TYR A 158 12.89 -15.64 -14.31
N GLU A 159 12.70 -14.48 -13.69
CA GLU A 159 12.64 -14.30 -12.24
C GLU A 159 11.18 -14.33 -11.76
N PRO A 160 10.73 -15.37 -11.03
CA PRO A 160 9.41 -15.41 -10.44
C PRO A 160 9.37 -14.58 -9.15
N LEU A 161 8.44 -13.64 -9.07
CA LEU A 161 8.09 -12.99 -7.80
C LEU A 161 7.13 -13.87 -6.99
N PRO A 162 7.20 -13.81 -5.64
CA PRO A 162 6.18 -14.43 -4.79
C PRO A 162 4.77 -13.96 -5.15
N THR A 163 3.77 -14.84 -5.09
CA THR A 163 2.38 -14.53 -5.46
C THR A 163 1.83 -13.28 -4.77
N ALA A 164 2.10 -13.13 -3.47
CA ALA A 164 1.61 -11.98 -2.68
C ALA A 164 2.13 -10.62 -3.16
N THR A 165 3.18 -10.57 -4.01
CA THR A 165 3.78 -9.33 -4.49
C THR A 165 2.79 -8.47 -5.30
N PHE A 166 1.96 -9.10 -6.13
CA PHE A 166 0.89 -8.43 -6.88
C PHE A 166 -0.50 -9.04 -6.66
N TYR A 167 -0.56 -10.24 -6.09
CA TYR A 167 -1.80 -10.96 -5.79
C TYR A 167 -1.88 -11.34 -4.31
N PRO A 168 -1.96 -10.35 -3.40
CA PRO A 168 -2.15 -10.63 -1.97
C PRO A 168 -3.53 -11.27 -1.69
N TYR A 169 -4.43 -11.26 -2.67
CA TYR A 169 -5.64 -12.08 -2.74
C TYR A 169 -5.96 -12.51 -4.17
N LEU A 170 -6.71 -13.60 -4.29
CA LEU A 170 -6.98 -14.27 -5.55
C LEU A 170 -8.34 -13.84 -6.15
N PRO A 171 -8.58 -14.07 -7.45
CA PRO A 171 -9.79 -13.62 -8.14
C PRO A 171 -11.12 -14.09 -7.54
N GLY A 172 -11.10 -15.22 -6.82
CA GLY A 172 -12.26 -15.81 -6.15
C GLY A 172 -12.41 -15.39 -4.68
N GLU A 173 -11.53 -14.54 -4.17
CA GLU A 173 -11.57 -14.00 -2.81
C GLU A 173 -12.07 -12.55 -2.83
N PRO A 174 -12.82 -12.09 -1.80
CA PRO A 174 -13.11 -10.68 -1.66
C PRO A 174 -11.84 -9.90 -1.31
N MET A 175 -11.79 -8.62 -1.70
CA MET A 175 -10.67 -7.73 -1.36
C MET A 175 -10.43 -7.65 0.15
N SER A 176 -11.48 -7.82 0.96
CA SER A 176 -11.37 -7.83 2.42
C SER A 176 -10.49 -8.93 3.00
N ALA A 177 -10.17 -9.98 2.23
CA ALA A 177 -9.17 -10.96 2.64
C ALA A 177 -7.80 -10.30 2.94
N THR A 178 -7.49 -9.16 2.31
CA THR A 178 -6.27 -8.39 2.56
C THR A 178 -6.21 -7.79 3.96
N TYR A 179 -7.35 -7.52 4.62
CA TYR A 179 -7.36 -7.04 6.00
C TYR A 179 -6.78 -8.07 6.97
N MET A 180 -6.89 -9.36 6.68
CA MET A 180 -6.37 -10.43 7.53
C MET A 180 -5.00 -10.96 7.07
N ARG A 181 -4.34 -10.29 6.11
CA ARG A 181 -3.06 -10.71 5.55
C ARG A 181 -1.96 -9.69 5.82
N ASP A 182 -0.74 -10.20 5.95
CA ASP A 182 0.45 -9.36 5.92
C ASP A 182 0.73 -8.91 4.47
N LEU A 183 0.86 -7.61 4.28
CA LEU A 183 1.14 -6.96 2.99
C LEU A 183 2.59 -6.46 2.91
N GLY A 184 3.45 -6.91 3.82
CA GLY A 184 4.85 -6.54 3.89
C GLY A 184 5.68 -6.88 2.65
N ASN A 185 5.23 -7.81 1.80
CA ASN A 185 5.91 -8.11 0.53
C ASN A 185 5.11 -7.69 -0.71
N THR A 186 4.05 -6.89 -0.53
CA THR A 186 3.11 -6.54 -1.59
C THR A 186 3.52 -5.23 -2.26
N TYR A 187 3.95 -5.28 -3.52
CA TYR A 187 4.28 -4.10 -4.31
C TYR A 187 3.03 -3.43 -4.90
N GLY A 188 2.07 -4.23 -5.33
CA GLY A 188 0.78 -3.75 -5.81
C GLY A 188 -0.36 -4.70 -5.47
N ILE A 189 -1.59 -4.21 -5.54
CA ILE A 189 -2.80 -4.97 -5.27
C ILE A 189 -3.64 -4.99 -6.55
N HIS A 190 -3.72 -6.15 -7.19
CA HIS A 190 -4.63 -6.36 -8.32
C HIS A 190 -6.08 -6.39 -7.83
N ILE A 191 -6.93 -5.46 -8.27
CA ILE A 191 -8.29 -5.27 -7.74
C ILE A 191 -9.31 -6.29 -8.30
N TRP A 192 -9.00 -6.91 -9.45
CA TRP A 192 -9.80 -7.97 -10.07
C TRP A 192 -11.22 -7.53 -10.45
N LYS A 193 -11.39 -6.35 -11.08
CA LYS A 193 -12.74 -5.90 -11.46
C LYS A 193 -13.44 -6.89 -12.40
N GLY A 194 -12.68 -7.59 -13.25
CA GLY A 194 -13.21 -8.66 -14.11
C GLY A 194 -14.17 -8.15 -15.18
N SER A 195 -13.96 -6.93 -15.67
CA SER A 195 -14.84 -6.27 -16.65
C SER A 195 -14.91 -6.98 -18.01
N TRP A 196 -14.02 -7.95 -18.25
CA TRP A 196 -14.00 -8.80 -19.45
C TRP A 196 -14.82 -10.09 -19.29
N LEU A 197 -15.34 -10.38 -18.09
CA LEU A 197 -16.17 -11.56 -17.81
C LEU A 197 -17.62 -11.32 -18.27
N SER A 198 -18.31 -12.40 -18.64
CA SER A 198 -19.76 -12.35 -18.91
C SER A 198 -20.56 -11.98 -17.66
N GLN A 199 -21.75 -11.39 -17.84
CA GLN A 199 -22.65 -11.01 -16.74
C GLN A 199 -22.92 -12.17 -15.77
N GLU A 200 -23.20 -13.39 -16.27
CA GLU A 200 -23.47 -14.58 -15.44
C GLU A 200 -22.31 -14.92 -14.49
N VAL A 201 -21.08 -14.89 -15.00
CA VAL A 201 -19.86 -15.13 -14.19
C VAL A 201 -19.65 -14.02 -13.16
N GLN A 202 -19.96 -12.77 -13.49
CA GLN A 202 -19.89 -11.66 -12.54
C GLN A 202 -20.93 -11.81 -11.43
N GLN A 203 -22.15 -12.27 -11.74
CA GLN A 203 -23.20 -12.56 -10.77
C GLN A 203 -22.78 -13.70 -9.81
N ASP A 204 -22.24 -14.80 -10.32
CA ASP A 204 -21.73 -15.91 -9.48
C ASP A 204 -20.59 -15.44 -8.57
N LYS A 205 -19.62 -14.68 -9.12
CA LYS A 205 -18.54 -14.08 -8.34
C LYS A 205 -19.07 -13.20 -7.20
N LEU A 206 -20.06 -12.36 -7.48
CA LEU A 206 -20.69 -11.49 -6.50
C LEU A 206 -21.33 -12.31 -5.37
N LEU A 207 -22.16 -13.29 -5.70
CA LEU A 207 -22.85 -14.12 -4.71
C LEU A 207 -21.88 -14.93 -3.84
N ARG A 208 -20.76 -15.40 -4.41
CA ARG A 208 -19.70 -16.06 -3.63
C ARG A 208 -19.06 -15.12 -2.61
N MET A 209 -18.79 -13.87 -2.97
CA MET A 209 -18.26 -12.88 -2.02
C MET A 209 -19.23 -12.62 -0.87
N VAL A 210 -20.53 -12.51 -1.16
CA VAL A 210 -21.58 -12.41 -0.11
C VAL A 210 -21.57 -13.64 0.80
N ALA A 211 -21.45 -14.84 0.23
CA ALA A 211 -21.38 -16.09 1.00
C ALA A 211 -20.12 -16.16 1.89
N MET A 212 -19.02 -15.51 1.49
CA MET A 212 -17.82 -15.33 2.31
C MET A 212 -17.95 -14.21 3.34
N GLY A 213 -19.07 -13.50 3.37
CA GLY A 213 -19.39 -12.46 4.35
C GLY A 213 -19.06 -11.03 3.90
N ASP A 214 -18.49 -10.83 2.71
CA ASP A 214 -18.18 -9.50 2.19
C ASP A 214 -19.39 -8.88 1.49
N LEU A 215 -19.74 -7.65 1.87
CA LEU A 215 -20.84 -6.88 1.27
C LEU A 215 -20.34 -5.70 0.44
N ALA A 216 -19.14 -5.18 0.76
CA ALA A 216 -18.56 -4.02 0.10
C ALA A 216 -18.20 -4.28 -1.37
N CYS A 217 -17.49 -5.37 -1.67
CA CYS A 217 -17.11 -5.71 -3.04
C CYS A 217 -18.35 -5.98 -3.90
N PRO A 218 -19.34 -6.80 -3.45
CA PRO A 218 -20.63 -6.93 -4.12
C PRO A 218 -21.33 -5.59 -4.40
N ALA A 219 -21.43 -4.72 -3.40
CA ALA A 219 -22.10 -3.43 -3.54
C ALA A 219 -21.43 -2.55 -4.61
N GLY A 220 -20.10 -2.57 -4.71
CA GLY A 220 -19.35 -1.86 -5.74
C GLY A 220 -19.51 -2.42 -7.16
N MET A 221 -19.90 -3.69 -7.30
CA MET A 221 -20.16 -4.34 -8.59
C MET A 221 -21.61 -4.10 -9.09
N LEU A 222 -22.56 -3.86 -8.18
CA LEU A 222 -23.98 -3.71 -8.54
C LEU A 222 -24.27 -2.66 -9.63
N PRO A 223 -23.63 -1.48 -9.67
CA PRO A 223 -23.89 -0.48 -10.71
C PRO A 223 -23.58 -0.95 -12.14
N ASP A 224 -22.78 -2.02 -12.31
CA ASP A 224 -22.48 -2.61 -13.61
C ASP A 224 -23.65 -3.47 -14.15
N PHE A 225 -24.68 -3.73 -13.32
CA PHE A 225 -25.92 -4.43 -13.68
C PHE A 225 -27.10 -3.45 -13.70
N ALA A 226 -27.94 -3.54 -14.74
CA ALA A 226 -29.11 -2.66 -14.91
C ALA A 226 -30.41 -3.46 -14.99
N ASP A 227 -30.59 -4.45 -14.11
CA ASP A 227 -31.72 -5.37 -14.09
C ASP A 227 -32.40 -5.46 -12.71
N GLU A 228 -33.59 -6.09 -12.67
CA GLU A 228 -34.36 -6.32 -11.44
C GLU A 228 -33.55 -7.15 -10.42
N TRP A 229 -32.74 -8.10 -10.91
CA TRP A 229 -31.84 -8.91 -10.08
C TRP A 229 -30.90 -8.05 -9.24
N SER A 230 -30.29 -7.02 -9.82
CA SER A 230 -29.38 -6.12 -9.10
C SER A 230 -30.07 -5.36 -7.96
N GLN A 231 -31.37 -5.06 -8.10
CA GLN A 231 -32.17 -4.38 -7.09
C GLN A 231 -32.50 -5.32 -5.93
N ASP A 232 -32.87 -6.56 -6.23
CA ASP A 232 -33.13 -7.60 -5.22
C ASP A 232 -31.87 -7.92 -4.42
N VAL A 233 -30.72 -8.01 -5.11
CA VAL A 233 -29.43 -8.22 -4.45
C VAL A 233 -29.06 -7.00 -3.59
N ALA A 234 -29.28 -5.77 -4.04
CA ALA A 234 -29.05 -4.59 -3.23
C ALA A 234 -29.86 -4.63 -1.92
N LEU A 235 -31.14 -4.99 -1.99
CA LEU A 235 -32.01 -5.15 -0.83
C LEU A 235 -31.50 -6.25 0.11
N MET A 236 -31.02 -7.38 -0.43
CA MET A 236 -30.38 -8.43 0.35
C MET A 236 -29.14 -7.92 1.09
N LEU A 237 -28.24 -7.20 0.41
CA LEU A 237 -27.04 -6.63 1.04
C LEU A 237 -27.39 -5.68 2.18
N ASP A 238 -28.35 -4.77 1.95
CA ASP A 238 -28.81 -3.82 2.98
C ASP A 238 -29.44 -4.53 4.18
N THR A 239 -30.23 -5.59 3.94
CA THR A 239 -30.82 -6.40 5.01
C THR A 239 -29.74 -7.05 5.88
N ILE A 240 -28.70 -7.62 5.27
CA ILE A 240 -27.57 -8.21 6.00
C ILE A 240 -26.81 -7.13 6.77
N ARG A 241 -26.56 -5.97 6.14
CA ARG A 241 -25.88 -4.82 6.75
C ARG A 241 -26.63 -4.32 7.99
N ASP A 242 -27.95 -4.21 7.93
CA ASP A 242 -28.81 -3.80 9.04
C ASP A 242 -28.78 -4.81 10.19
N ALA A 243 -28.84 -6.11 9.87
CA ALA A 243 -28.72 -7.16 10.88
C ALA A 243 -27.38 -7.07 11.62
N ARG A 244 -26.27 -6.90 10.90
CA ARG A 244 -24.93 -6.73 11.49
C ARG A 244 -24.81 -5.46 12.33
N ARG A 245 -25.38 -4.34 11.86
CA ARG A 245 -25.42 -3.07 12.62
C ARG A 245 -26.15 -3.23 13.95
N ASN A 246 -27.24 -3.98 13.98
CA ASN A 246 -27.96 -4.25 15.23
C ASN A 246 -27.17 -5.17 16.17
N LEU A 247 -26.52 -6.21 15.65
CA LEU A 247 -25.72 -7.14 16.45
C LEU A 247 -24.50 -6.46 17.09
N VAL A 248 -23.80 -5.61 16.35
CA VAL A 248 -22.59 -4.94 16.83
C VAL A 248 -22.86 -3.92 17.94
N GLN A 249 -24.10 -3.41 18.05
CA GLN A 249 -24.51 -2.56 19.18
C GLN A 249 -24.60 -3.34 20.50
N ILE A 250 -24.95 -4.63 20.44
CA ILE A 250 -25.13 -5.47 21.62
C ILE A 250 -23.81 -6.15 22.03
N ALA A 251 -22.92 -6.43 21.07
CA ALA A 251 -21.68 -7.17 21.31
C ALA A 251 -20.83 -6.61 22.48
N PRO A 252 -20.57 -5.29 22.60
CA PRO A 252 -19.83 -4.72 23.73
C PRO A 252 -20.52 -4.90 25.10
N VAL A 253 -21.85 -5.01 25.13
CA VAL A 253 -22.59 -5.26 26.38
C VAL A 253 -22.36 -6.70 26.86
N LEU A 254 -22.24 -7.64 25.92
CA LEU A 254 -22.03 -9.06 26.21
C LEU A 254 -20.56 -9.40 26.45
N SER A 255 -19.64 -8.61 25.90
CA SER A 255 -18.20 -8.73 26.08
C SER A 255 -17.58 -7.33 26.11
N PRO A 256 -17.43 -6.73 27.31
CA PRO A 256 -16.95 -5.35 27.43
C PRO A 256 -15.44 -5.21 27.19
N ASP A 257 -14.67 -6.29 27.38
CA ASP A 257 -13.24 -6.31 27.12
C ASP A 257 -12.97 -6.46 25.62
N LEU A 258 -12.00 -5.70 25.11
CA LEU A 258 -11.52 -5.81 23.74
C LEU A 258 -10.71 -7.10 23.59
N GLY A 259 -11.36 -8.14 23.08
CA GLY A 259 -10.74 -9.43 22.77
C GLY A 259 -9.97 -9.41 21.44
N LEU A 260 -8.95 -8.55 21.29
CA LEU A 260 -8.07 -8.57 20.12
C LEU A 260 -7.05 -9.71 20.24
N THR A 261 -7.22 -10.75 19.42
CA THR A 261 -6.18 -11.78 19.29
C THR A 261 -4.99 -11.26 18.46
N PRO A 262 -3.81 -11.90 18.55
CA PRO A 262 -2.69 -11.57 17.66
C PRO A 262 -3.04 -11.66 16.17
N GLU A 263 -3.92 -12.60 15.78
CA GLU A 263 -4.39 -12.73 14.40
C GLU A 263 -5.27 -11.54 13.99
N ASP A 264 -6.12 -11.04 14.89
CA ASP A 264 -6.97 -9.87 14.62
C ASP A 264 -6.16 -8.57 14.52
N GLN A 265 -5.05 -8.44 15.27
CA GLN A 265 -4.20 -7.25 15.22
C GLN A 265 -3.69 -6.94 13.81
N VAL A 266 -3.56 -7.95 12.93
CA VAL A 266 -3.18 -7.77 11.53
C VAL A 266 -4.16 -6.83 10.79
N ALA A 267 -5.45 -6.84 11.14
CA ALA A 267 -6.45 -5.95 10.56
C ALA A 267 -6.32 -4.49 11.05
N PHE A 268 -5.72 -4.29 12.22
CA PHE A 268 -5.49 -3.01 12.86
C PHE A 268 -4.04 -2.55 12.72
N CYS A 269 -3.28 -3.05 11.75
CA CYS A 269 -1.99 -2.44 11.46
C CYS A 269 -2.20 -1.01 10.93
N PHE A 270 -1.29 -0.11 11.26
CA PHE A 270 -1.41 1.32 11.02
C PHE A 270 -1.81 1.65 9.57
N ALA A 271 -1.13 1.08 8.59
CA ALA A 271 -1.40 1.33 7.18
C ALA A 271 -2.86 1.04 6.79
N LYS A 272 -3.48 -0.04 7.28
CA LYS A 272 -4.86 -0.39 6.93
C LYS A 272 -5.86 0.62 7.48
N VAL A 273 -5.68 1.05 8.72
CA VAL A 273 -6.56 2.05 9.36
C VAL A 273 -6.41 3.41 8.67
N VAL A 274 -5.19 3.80 8.32
CA VAL A 274 -4.93 5.05 7.56
C VAL A 274 -5.57 4.98 6.17
N HIS A 275 -5.43 3.87 5.46
CA HIS A 275 -6.11 3.68 4.17
C HIS A 275 -7.63 3.80 4.30
N TRP A 276 -8.24 3.27 5.36
CA TRP A 276 -9.67 3.41 5.65
C TRP A 276 -10.06 4.86 5.95
N LEU A 277 -9.31 5.55 6.81
CA LEU A 277 -9.57 6.94 7.17
C LEU A 277 -9.50 7.88 5.96
N LEU A 278 -8.51 7.70 5.10
CA LEU A 278 -8.28 8.54 3.91
C LEU A 278 -9.20 8.16 2.74
N ALA A 279 -9.64 6.90 2.64
CA ALA A 279 -10.69 6.52 1.70
C ALA A 279 -12.03 7.18 2.05
N ALA A 280 -12.33 7.32 3.35
CA ALA A 280 -13.54 7.98 3.83
C ALA A 280 -13.47 9.51 3.71
N ASP A 281 -12.32 10.11 4.02
CA ASP A 281 -12.09 11.56 3.92
C ASP A 281 -10.64 11.87 3.57
N ARG A 282 -10.41 12.35 2.34
CA ARG A 282 -9.08 12.69 1.83
C ARG A 282 -8.55 14.03 2.34
N ASP A 283 -9.36 14.84 3.00
CA ASP A 283 -8.92 16.13 3.54
C ASP A 283 -8.27 15.99 4.92
N ARG A 284 -8.21 14.80 5.53
CA ARG A 284 -7.56 14.61 6.84
C ARG A 284 -6.11 15.07 6.83
N MET A 285 -5.74 15.89 7.83
CA MET A 285 -4.38 16.43 7.95
C MET A 285 -3.43 15.38 8.51
N VAL A 286 -2.32 15.14 7.83
CA VAL A 286 -1.26 14.22 8.26
C VAL A 286 -0.03 14.99 8.69
N TRP A 287 0.48 14.75 9.90
CA TRP A 287 1.82 15.19 10.30
C TRP A 287 2.72 13.96 10.47
N GLN A 288 3.90 14.02 9.88
CA GLN A 288 4.97 13.05 10.10
C GLN A 288 6.22 13.79 10.57
N ILE A 289 6.68 13.47 11.77
CA ILE A 289 7.85 14.07 12.40
C ILE A 289 8.94 13.00 12.39
N GLY A 290 9.98 13.21 11.59
CA GLY A 290 10.97 12.16 11.28
C GLY A 290 10.54 11.34 10.06
N ALA A 291 10.53 11.99 8.89
CA ALA A 291 10.11 11.34 7.65
C ALA A 291 11.23 10.56 6.96
N ALA A 292 12.50 10.73 7.36
CA ALA A 292 13.66 10.16 6.69
C ALA A 292 13.63 10.42 5.17
N ASP A 293 13.83 9.40 4.33
CA ASP A 293 13.66 9.52 2.87
C ASP A 293 12.20 9.38 2.41
N GLY A 294 11.28 9.12 3.35
CA GLY A 294 9.85 8.94 3.15
C GLY A 294 9.45 7.72 2.32
N VAL A 295 10.35 6.74 2.17
CA VAL A 295 10.15 5.51 1.40
C VAL A 295 10.64 4.28 2.17
N LEU A 296 11.87 4.31 2.68
CA LEU A 296 12.49 3.19 3.35
C LEU A 296 11.84 2.99 4.73
N VAL A 297 11.04 1.92 4.84
CA VAL A 297 10.29 1.57 6.06
C VAL A 297 9.32 2.67 6.49
N ASP A 298 8.84 3.48 5.54
CA ASP A 298 7.86 4.52 5.84
C ASP A 298 6.43 3.94 5.93
N PRO A 299 5.74 4.06 7.08
CA PRO A 299 4.42 3.46 7.30
C PRO A 299 3.28 4.22 6.61
N LEU A 300 3.52 5.46 6.16
CA LEU A 300 2.56 6.33 5.48
C LEU A 300 2.65 6.27 3.95
N ARG A 301 3.80 5.85 3.39
CA ARG A 301 4.07 5.91 1.95
C ARG A 301 2.93 5.35 1.11
N SER A 302 2.43 4.16 1.43
CA SER A 302 1.35 3.52 0.66
C SER A 302 0.07 4.37 0.66
N ALA A 303 -0.26 5.03 1.76
CA ALA A 303 -1.45 5.86 1.85
C ALA A 303 -1.23 7.22 1.16
N LEU A 304 -0.09 7.87 1.38
CA LEU A 304 0.21 9.18 0.80
C LEU A 304 0.27 9.14 -0.72
N VAL A 305 0.80 8.07 -1.32
CA VAL A 305 0.78 7.94 -2.79
C VAL A 305 -0.60 7.62 -3.34
N ASN A 306 -1.46 6.91 -2.60
CA ASN A 306 -2.79 6.56 -3.11
C ASN A 306 -3.81 7.71 -2.96
N TYR A 307 -3.71 8.51 -1.91
CA TYR A 307 -4.72 9.53 -1.59
C TYR A 307 -4.25 10.98 -1.74
N ASP A 308 -2.94 11.24 -1.66
CA ASP A 308 -2.32 12.59 -1.68
C ASP A 308 -3.06 13.59 -0.77
N PRO A 309 -3.25 13.29 0.53
CA PRO A 309 -3.95 14.18 1.45
C PRO A 309 -3.10 15.41 1.81
N PRO A 310 -3.68 16.45 2.42
CA PRO A 310 -2.90 17.51 3.08
C PRO A 310 -1.94 16.89 4.11
N ALA A 311 -0.64 17.06 3.90
CA ALA A 311 0.36 16.47 4.78
C ALA A 311 1.54 17.42 5.01
N LEU A 312 2.14 17.32 6.19
CA LEU A 312 3.36 18.01 6.58
C LEU A 312 4.37 16.96 7.05
N LEU A 313 5.48 16.82 6.33
CA LEU A 313 6.53 15.85 6.61
C LEU A 313 7.79 16.60 7.00
N MET A 314 8.35 16.28 8.16
CA MET A 314 9.55 16.92 8.71
C MET A 314 10.72 15.94 8.69
N GLU A 315 11.85 16.36 8.12
CA GLU A 315 13.09 15.60 8.18
C GLU A 315 14.29 16.57 8.34
N PRO A 316 14.97 16.59 9.49
CA PRO A 316 16.08 17.51 9.72
C PRO A 316 17.41 17.10 9.05
N ASN A 317 17.64 15.82 8.76
CA ASN A 317 18.86 15.35 8.10
C ASN A 317 18.85 15.78 6.62
N PRO A 318 19.76 16.68 6.18
CA PRO A 318 19.75 17.20 4.82
C PRO A 318 20.00 16.14 3.74
N HIS A 319 20.70 15.05 4.07
CA HIS A 319 20.96 13.96 3.12
C HIS A 319 19.68 13.19 2.80
N LEU A 320 18.86 12.92 3.82
CA LEU A 320 17.58 12.24 3.67
C LEU A 320 16.50 13.18 3.15
N PHE A 321 16.49 14.44 3.59
CA PHE A 321 15.56 15.45 3.11
C PHE A 321 15.65 15.62 1.57
N ALA A 322 16.86 15.60 1.00
CA ALA A 322 17.02 15.66 -0.45
C ALA A 322 16.46 14.42 -1.18
N ALA A 323 16.46 13.24 -0.56
CA ALA A 323 15.78 12.06 -1.09
C ALA A 323 14.26 12.18 -0.95
N LEU A 324 13.78 12.65 0.21
CA LEU A 324 12.37 12.93 0.47
C LEU A 324 11.77 13.89 -0.56
N GLU A 325 12.46 15.00 -0.88
CA GLU A 325 12.05 15.94 -1.92
C GLU A 325 11.87 15.28 -3.29
N ARG A 326 12.80 14.39 -3.66
CA ARG A 326 12.71 13.64 -4.92
C ARG A 326 11.54 12.66 -4.90
N HIS A 327 11.40 11.88 -3.82
CA HIS A 327 10.36 10.85 -3.69
C HIS A 327 8.92 11.42 -3.61
N TYR A 328 8.76 12.67 -3.19
CA TYR A 328 7.47 13.35 -3.10
C TYR A 328 7.27 14.44 -4.17
N ALA A 329 8.14 14.53 -5.18
CA ALA A 329 8.06 15.57 -6.22
C ALA A 329 6.72 15.62 -6.97
N ASN A 330 6.00 14.49 -7.05
CA ASN A 330 4.71 14.38 -7.71
C ASN A 330 3.50 14.50 -6.77
N ASN A 331 3.71 14.56 -5.45
CA ASN A 331 2.66 14.82 -4.46
C ASN A 331 2.35 16.31 -4.41
N ARG A 332 1.07 16.67 -4.51
CA ARG A 332 0.66 18.08 -4.66
C ARG A 332 0.23 18.71 -3.35
N HIS A 333 -0.15 17.90 -2.37
CA HIS A 333 -0.68 18.38 -1.08
C HIS A 333 0.26 18.11 0.10
N VAL A 334 1.47 17.62 -0.20
CA VAL A 334 2.52 17.36 0.78
C VAL A 334 3.44 18.57 0.90
N ARG A 335 3.64 19.07 2.12
CA ARG A 335 4.60 20.12 2.47
C ARG A 335 5.78 19.52 3.23
N LEU A 336 6.98 19.65 2.67
CA LEU A 336 8.20 19.14 3.26
C LEU A 336 8.91 20.25 4.05
N LEU A 337 9.37 19.93 5.26
CA LEU A 337 10.09 20.87 6.13
C LEU A 337 11.46 20.29 6.56
N PRO A 338 12.57 20.97 6.25
CA PRO A 338 13.91 20.56 6.68
C PRO A 338 14.20 21.04 8.10
N LEU A 339 13.33 20.69 9.04
CA LEU A 339 13.31 21.22 10.41
C LEU A 339 13.18 20.06 11.40
N ALA A 340 13.83 20.18 12.56
CA ALA A 340 13.58 19.30 13.69
C ALA A 340 12.42 19.83 14.54
N TYR A 341 11.69 18.92 15.19
CA TYR A 341 10.71 19.27 16.22
C TYR A 341 11.39 19.29 17.59
N GLY A 342 11.08 20.29 18.42
CA GLY A 342 11.57 20.30 19.81
C GLY A 342 10.85 21.30 20.72
N MET A 343 11.07 21.15 22.03
CA MET A 343 10.44 21.97 23.06
C MET A 343 10.97 23.40 23.13
N ALA A 344 12.19 23.63 22.63
CA ALA A 344 12.84 24.93 22.61
C ALA A 344 13.26 25.27 21.18
N VAL A 345 12.66 26.33 20.63
CA VAL A 345 13.03 26.89 19.32
C VAL A 345 14.49 27.33 19.35
N GLY A 346 15.25 26.97 18.33
CA GLY A 346 16.68 27.27 18.25
C GLY A 346 17.39 26.41 17.24
N GLU A 347 18.59 25.97 17.60
CA GLU A 347 19.42 25.08 16.79
C GLU A 347 19.81 23.84 17.61
N LEU A 348 19.86 22.68 16.97
CA LEU A 348 20.40 21.45 17.54
C LEU A 348 21.56 20.94 16.69
N VAL A 349 22.52 20.25 17.31
CA VAL A 349 23.57 19.52 16.59
C VAL A 349 23.09 18.08 16.39
N LEU A 350 22.64 17.78 15.17
CA LEU A 350 22.20 16.45 14.75
C LEU A 350 23.41 15.64 14.32
N ASN A 351 23.56 14.42 14.84
CA ASN A 351 24.52 13.45 14.33
C ASN A 351 23.91 12.73 13.12
N ALA A 352 23.89 13.41 11.98
CA ALA A 352 23.24 12.96 10.76
C ALA A 352 23.99 11.77 10.14
N VAL A 353 23.26 10.73 9.74
CA VAL A 353 23.85 9.63 8.95
C VAL A 353 23.82 10.03 7.47
N ASP A 354 24.95 9.92 6.78
CA ASP A 354 25.04 10.11 5.32
C ASP A 354 24.79 8.76 4.61
N PRO A 355 23.63 8.59 3.93
CA PRO A 355 23.29 7.37 3.20
C PRO A 355 24.30 7.03 2.09
N ALA A 356 24.96 8.03 1.49
CA ALA A 356 25.89 7.82 0.39
C ALA A 356 27.13 7.02 0.81
N LYS A 357 27.46 6.99 2.11
CA LYS A 357 28.60 6.23 2.66
C LYS A 357 28.26 4.79 3.03
N VAL A 358 26.97 4.44 3.14
CA VAL A 358 26.51 3.13 3.61
C VAL A 358 26.96 2.00 2.68
N ALA A 359 26.59 2.07 1.39
CA ALA A 359 26.94 1.02 0.43
C ALA A 359 28.46 0.88 0.20
N PRO A 360 29.25 1.97 0.02
CA PRO A 360 30.71 1.87 -0.08
C PRO A 360 31.40 1.21 1.13
N LEU A 361 30.82 1.32 2.33
CA LEU A 361 31.34 0.70 3.55
C LEU A 361 30.85 -0.75 3.75
N GLY A 362 30.08 -1.29 2.80
CA GLY A 362 29.52 -2.64 2.87
C GLY A 362 28.57 -2.81 4.06
N LEU A 363 27.83 -1.76 4.38
CA LEU A 363 26.82 -1.77 5.44
C LEU A 363 25.45 -2.20 4.87
N PRO A 364 24.57 -2.79 5.69
CA PRO A 364 23.21 -3.15 5.27
C PRO A 364 22.40 -1.92 4.83
N ALA A 365 21.48 -2.13 3.89
CA ALA A 365 20.67 -1.05 3.32
C ALA A 365 19.81 -0.30 4.35
N TRP A 366 19.34 -0.98 5.42
CA TRP A 366 18.53 -0.32 6.46
C TRP A 366 19.28 0.80 7.19
N VAL A 367 20.63 0.76 7.23
CA VAL A 367 21.44 1.83 7.83
C VAL A 367 21.27 3.15 7.09
N ALA A 368 20.98 3.10 5.78
CA ALA A 368 20.73 4.28 4.96
C ALA A 368 19.43 5.00 5.32
N GLY A 369 18.52 4.35 6.06
CA GLY A 369 17.26 4.94 6.52
C GLY A 369 17.33 5.63 7.87
N ILE A 370 18.41 5.45 8.62
CA ILE A 370 18.58 6.07 9.94
C ILE A 370 18.75 7.58 9.74
N SER A 371 17.92 8.40 10.37
CA SER A 371 18.07 9.85 10.25
C SER A 371 19.25 10.36 11.06
N SER A 372 19.35 9.95 12.32
CA SER A 372 20.41 10.41 13.21
C SER A 372 20.83 9.36 14.23
N ALA A 373 22.04 9.50 14.75
CA ALA A 373 22.69 8.45 15.52
C ALA A 373 23.54 9.00 16.67
N TYR A 374 23.22 8.63 17.92
CA TYR A 374 23.97 9.03 19.12
C TYR A 374 24.64 7.85 19.84
N GLN A 375 25.69 8.11 20.63
CA GLN A 375 26.41 7.05 21.35
C GLN A 375 25.56 6.46 22.49
N ASP A 376 24.66 7.26 23.03
CA ASP A 376 23.77 6.96 24.14
C ASP A 376 22.32 6.67 23.70
N ARG A 377 21.96 6.98 22.43
CA ARG A 377 20.61 6.85 21.84
C ARG A 377 20.71 6.54 20.35
N ASN A 378 20.77 5.25 19.97
CA ASN A 378 20.78 4.82 18.56
C ASN A 378 20.60 3.30 18.42
N PRO A 379 20.04 2.75 17.32
CA PRO A 379 20.01 1.31 16.97
C PRO A 379 21.29 0.49 17.20
N LEU A 380 22.44 1.14 17.36
CA LEU A 380 23.77 0.55 17.57
C LEU A 380 24.08 0.12 19.00
N LYS A 381 23.08 -0.18 19.84
CA LYS A 381 23.26 -0.61 21.24
C LYS A 381 24.47 -1.54 21.38
N ASP A 382 25.34 -1.25 22.35
CA ASP A 382 26.49 -2.08 22.67
C ASP A 382 26.08 -3.57 22.77
N GLY A 383 26.51 -4.37 21.79
CA GLY A 383 26.31 -5.83 21.77
C GLY A 383 25.27 -6.40 20.80
N THR A 384 24.43 -5.60 20.12
CA THR A 384 23.47 -6.12 19.11
C THR A 384 24.11 -6.35 17.74
N HIS A 385 25.16 -5.58 17.42
CA HIS A 385 25.91 -5.68 16.18
C HIS A 385 27.41 -5.88 16.44
N PRO A 386 28.15 -6.56 15.54
CA PRO A 386 29.61 -6.70 15.68
C PRO A 386 30.28 -5.33 15.81
N ALA A 387 31.26 -5.18 16.70
CA ALA A 387 31.95 -3.91 16.94
C ALA A 387 32.52 -3.26 15.64
N GLU A 388 32.90 -4.09 14.68
CA GLU A 388 33.36 -3.66 13.35
C GLU A 388 32.25 -3.03 12.49
N MET A 389 31.00 -3.51 12.62
CA MET A 389 29.85 -2.89 11.95
C MET A 389 29.54 -1.53 12.58
N THR A 390 29.48 -1.46 13.91
CA THR A 390 29.28 -0.20 14.65
C THR A 390 30.34 0.83 14.26
N ALA A 391 31.62 0.45 14.23
CA ALA A 391 32.71 1.32 13.82
C ALA A 391 32.61 1.83 12.38
N ARG A 392 32.04 1.03 11.45
CA ARG A 392 31.76 1.46 10.08
C ARG A 392 30.58 2.43 10.02
N ILE A 393 29.54 2.22 10.81
CA ILE A 393 28.38 3.13 10.86
C ILE A 393 28.80 4.49 11.41
N TRP A 394 29.70 4.53 12.40
CA TRP A 394 30.29 5.79 12.89
C TRP A 394 31.04 6.59 11.82
N GLN A 395 31.50 5.96 10.73
CA GLN A 395 32.12 6.67 9.61
C GLN A 395 31.09 7.33 8.68
N CYS A 396 29.81 6.94 8.78
CA CYS A 396 28.72 7.56 8.05
C CYS A 396 28.21 8.84 8.73
N ILE A 397 28.55 9.08 10.00
CA ILE A 397 27.93 10.11 10.83
C ILE A 397 28.66 11.45 10.69
N GLU A 398 27.90 12.51 10.49
CA GLU A 398 28.37 13.90 10.43
C GLU A 398 27.58 14.79 11.39
N PRO A 399 28.24 15.58 12.26
CA PRO A 399 27.55 16.55 13.10
C PRO A 399 27.11 17.75 12.25
N ILE A 400 25.81 17.97 12.15
CA ILE A 400 25.19 19.04 11.36
C ILE A 400 24.29 19.87 12.27
N THR A 401 24.39 21.20 12.18
CA THR A 401 23.49 22.10 12.89
C THR A 401 22.20 22.27 12.10
N VAL A 402 21.06 21.96 12.74
CA VAL A 402 19.73 22.03 12.14
C VAL A 402 18.79 22.90 12.98
N PRO A 403 17.87 23.65 12.34
CA PRO A 403 16.88 24.46 13.05
C PRO A 403 15.83 23.60 13.76
N VAL A 404 15.42 24.04 14.95
CA VAL A 404 14.38 23.41 15.77
C VAL A 404 13.16 24.31 15.82
N VAL A 405 11.97 23.74 15.62
CA VAL A 405 10.68 24.42 15.74
C VAL A 405 9.77 23.72 16.74
N ASP A 406 8.82 24.48 17.29
CA ASP A 406 7.83 24.01 18.25
C ASP A 406 6.47 23.72 17.57
N TYR A 407 5.53 23.21 18.37
CA TYR A 407 4.16 22.92 17.91
C TYR A 407 3.49 24.09 17.19
N ASP A 408 3.55 25.30 17.77
CA ASP A 408 2.82 26.46 17.23
C ASP A 408 3.37 26.86 15.86
N THR A 409 4.69 26.72 15.68
CA THR A 409 5.33 26.91 14.39
C THR A 409 4.89 25.84 13.39
N VAL A 410 4.87 24.56 13.77
CA VAL A 410 4.39 23.48 12.88
C VAL A 410 2.92 23.67 12.51
N LEU A 411 2.08 24.06 13.47
CA LEU A 411 0.67 24.38 13.25
C LEU A 411 0.50 25.55 12.28
N ALA A 412 1.30 26.61 12.40
CA ALA A 412 1.28 27.72 11.45
C ALA A 412 1.73 27.27 10.04
N ARG A 413 2.66 26.31 9.96
CA ARG A 413 3.15 25.73 8.70
C ARG A 413 2.18 24.73 8.07
N SER A 414 1.22 24.19 8.83
CA SER A 414 0.11 23.36 8.34
C SER A 414 -1.18 24.16 8.12
N ASP A 415 -1.05 25.48 7.87
CA ASP A 415 -2.15 26.40 7.62
C ASP A 415 -3.17 26.43 8.79
N GLY A 416 -2.68 26.26 10.02
CA GLY A 416 -3.48 26.28 11.25
C GLY A 416 -4.17 24.95 11.58
N ARG A 417 -3.87 23.87 10.86
CA ARG A 417 -4.55 22.58 11.00
C ARG A 417 -3.71 21.60 11.82
N ALA A 418 -4.24 21.18 12.96
CA ALA A 418 -3.66 20.12 13.77
C ALA A 418 -3.81 18.75 13.05
N PRO A 419 -2.98 17.74 13.37
CA PRO A 419 -3.03 16.45 12.69
C PRO A 419 -4.24 15.62 13.11
N ASP A 420 -4.93 15.06 12.11
CA ASP A 420 -5.84 13.93 12.29
C ASP A 420 -5.06 12.61 12.39
N ILE A 421 -3.93 12.52 11.70
CA ILE A 421 -3.03 11.37 11.69
C ILE A 421 -1.64 11.88 12.03
N LEU A 422 -1.04 11.33 13.09
CA LEU A 422 0.28 11.71 13.57
C LEU A 422 1.23 10.53 13.50
N VAL A 423 2.39 10.73 12.90
CA VAL A 423 3.50 9.77 12.93
C VAL A 423 4.70 10.46 13.54
N ILE A 424 5.34 9.78 14.49
CA ILE A 424 6.53 10.25 15.18
C ILE A 424 7.59 9.16 15.06
N ASP A 425 8.69 9.49 14.42
CA ASP A 425 9.87 8.62 14.30
C ASP A 425 11.11 9.51 14.42
N ALA A 426 11.25 10.11 15.60
CA ALA A 426 12.22 11.17 15.85
C ALA A 426 13.50 10.67 16.53
N GLU A 427 13.81 9.37 16.39
CA GLU A 427 15.02 8.71 16.89
C GLU A 427 15.29 9.03 18.39
N GLY A 428 14.23 8.98 19.21
CA GLY A 428 14.32 9.12 20.68
C GLY A 428 13.83 10.45 21.27
N MET A 429 13.06 11.24 20.51
CA MET A 429 12.30 12.41 21.00
C MET A 429 10.77 12.16 21.02
N ASP A 430 10.37 10.91 20.75
CA ASP A 430 9.01 10.50 20.45
C ASP A 430 8.05 10.79 21.61
N LYS A 431 8.52 10.55 22.84
CA LYS A 431 7.76 10.81 24.06
C LYS A 431 7.52 12.30 24.25
N GLU A 432 8.55 13.14 24.16
CA GLU A 432 8.43 14.58 24.37
C GLU A 432 7.52 15.24 23.33
N ILE A 433 7.62 14.79 22.07
CA ILE A 433 6.75 15.25 20.99
C ILE A 433 5.30 14.86 21.27
N MET A 434 5.07 13.59 21.63
CA MET A 434 3.76 13.08 21.98
C MET A 434 3.13 13.86 23.14
N GLU A 435 3.88 14.06 24.23
CA GLU A 435 3.42 14.79 25.41
C GLU A 435 3.06 16.25 25.09
N ASP A 436 3.86 16.96 24.28
CA ASP A 436 3.57 18.34 23.87
C ASP A 436 2.31 18.43 23.00
N VAL A 437 2.15 17.53 22.02
CA VAL A 437 0.94 17.47 21.19
C VAL A 437 -0.30 17.25 22.05
N LEU A 438 -0.25 16.28 22.98
CA LEU A 438 -1.37 15.98 23.88
C LEU A 438 -1.64 17.10 24.89
N ALA A 439 -0.60 17.76 25.42
CA ALA A 439 -0.73 18.87 26.36
C ALA A 439 -1.45 20.08 25.76
N ARG A 440 -1.35 20.26 24.44
CA ARG A 440 -2.03 21.34 23.69
C ARG A 440 -3.48 21.00 23.31
N GLY A 441 -4.00 19.87 23.80
CA GLY A 441 -5.36 19.43 23.55
C GLY A 441 -5.58 18.85 22.15
N CYS A 442 -4.51 18.61 21.39
CA CYS A 442 -4.61 17.87 20.14
C CYS A 442 -4.89 16.40 20.46
N ARG A 443 -5.87 15.82 19.75
CA ARG A 443 -6.26 14.41 19.90
C ARG A 443 -6.41 13.77 18.52
N PRO A 444 -5.29 13.42 17.85
CA PRO A 444 -5.32 12.74 16.56
C PRO A 444 -6.19 11.48 16.60
N LEU A 445 -6.71 11.07 15.45
CA LEU A 445 -7.49 9.84 15.31
C LEU A 445 -6.61 8.61 15.50
N VAL A 446 -5.38 8.70 14.99
CA VAL A 446 -4.36 7.67 15.06
C VAL A 446 -3.01 8.33 15.29
N ILE A 447 -2.22 7.73 16.18
CA ILE A 447 -0.83 8.12 16.43
C ILE A 447 0.05 6.89 16.30
N HIS A 448 1.09 6.97 15.48
CA HIS A 448 2.09 5.91 15.32
C HIS A 448 3.45 6.41 15.79
N PHE A 449 4.13 5.63 16.61
CA PHE A 449 5.38 6.05 17.24
C PHE A 449 6.27 4.87 17.62
N GLU A 450 7.59 5.08 17.62
CA GLU A 450 8.57 4.09 18.06
C GLU A 450 8.71 4.12 19.59
N VAL A 451 8.84 2.95 20.23
CA VAL A 451 9.08 2.84 21.68
C VAL A 451 10.45 2.29 22.06
N GLN A 452 11.28 1.99 21.06
CA GLN A 452 12.58 1.34 21.25
C GLN A 452 13.50 2.08 22.24
N TRP A 453 13.34 3.40 22.38
CA TRP A 453 14.16 4.28 23.21
C TRP A 453 13.54 4.65 24.57
N MET A 454 12.29 4.28 24.80
CA MET A 454 11.62 4.54 26.07
C MET A 454 11.95 3.42 27.07
N THR A 455 12.30 3.79 28.30
CA THR A 455 12.34 2.83 29.41
C THR A 455 10.94 2.28 29.67
N GLN A 456 10.83 1.10 30.28
CA GLN A 456 9.51 0.53 30.61
C GLN A 456 8.67 1.50 31.47
N GLU A 457 9.29 2.21 32.40
CA GLU A 457 8.61 3.21 33.23
C GLU A 457 8.07 4.39 32.41
N GLU A 458 8.81 4.82 31.38
CA GLU A 458 8.35 5.88 30.47
C GLU A 458 7.24 5.41 29.55
N GLN A 459 7.32 4.17 29.05
CA GLN A 459 6.25 3.55 28.27
C GLN A 459 4.97 3.44 29.11
N ASP A 460 5.06 2.89 30.32
CA ASP A 460 3.92 2.72 31.22
C ASP A 460 3.28 4.08 31.55
N ALA A 461 4.08 5.10 31.86
CA ALA A 461 3.57 6.45 32.14
C ALA A 461 2.88 7.08 30.92
N LEU A 462 3.40 6.87 29.71
CA LEU A 462 2.79 7.36 28.49
C LEU A 462 1.47 6.64 28.20
N LEU A 463 1.45 5.31 28.33
CA LEU A 463 0.25 4.50 28.12
C LEU A 463 -0.84 4.88 29.14
N ASP A 464 -0.49 5.09 30.41
CA ASP A 464 -1.41 5.57 31.44
C ASP A 464 -2.00 6.95 31.11
N ALA A 465 -1.18 7.87 30.59
CA ALA A 465 -1.64 9.19 30.17
C ALA A 465 -2.60 9.14 28.96
N MET A 466 -2.45 8.14 28.10
CA MET A 466 -3.26 7.96 26.89
C MET A 466 -4.51 7.09 27.09
N ALA A 467 -4.54 6.24 28.13
CA ALA A 467 -5.57 5.21 28.33
C ALA A 467 -7.01 5.74 28.34
N GLY A 468 -7.21 6.99 28.76
CA GLY A 468 -8.53 7.63 28.77
C GLY A 468 -9.09 7.89 27.37
N ASP A 469 -8.23 8.19 26.39
CA ASP A 469 -8.63 8.63 25.05
C ASP A 469 -8.29 7.58 23.96
N TYR A 470 -7.30 6.72 24.20
CA TYR A 470 -6.74 5.81 23.20
C TYR A 470 -6.64 4.36 23.68
N ALA A 471 -6.75 3.45 22.72
CA ALA A 471 -6.30 2.07 22.84
C ALA A 471 -5.00 1.90 22.04
N VAL A 472 -3.96 1.32 22.65
CA VAL A 472 -2.63 1.20 22.05
C VAL A 472 -2.35 -0.26 21.70
N LEU A 473 -1.91 -0.49 20.47
CA LEU A 473 -1.48 -1.80 19.96
C LEU A 473 0.01 -1.76 19.62
N THR A 474 0.73 -2.85 19.91
CA THR A 474 2.17 -2.97 19.68
C THR A 474 2.47 -3.84 18.46
N PHE A 475 3.34 -3.35 17.58
CA PHE A 475 3.77 -4.00 16.34
C PHE A 475 5.29 -4.05 16.28
N GLY A 476 5.91 -5.05 16.89
CA GLY A 476 7.37 -5.12 16.97
C GLY A 476 7.92 -4.00 17.85
N ASN A 477 8.70 -3.08 17.26
CA ASN A 477 9.28 -1.93 17.96
C ASN A 477 8.38 -0.69 17.92
N ASP A 478 7.30 -0.75 17.13
CA ASP A 478 6.37 0.36 16.96
C ASP A 478 5.12 0.16 17.82
N MET A 479 4.51 1.27 18.23
CA MET A 479 3.19 1.29 18.82
C MET A 479 2.26 2.16 17.98
N THR A 480 0.99 1.78 17.93
CA THR A 480 -0.07 2.59 17.32
C THR A 480 -1.19 2.81 18.33
N ALA A 481 -1.41 4.07 18.67
CA ALA A 481 -2.53 4.52 19.49
C ALA A 481 -3.70 4.91 18.60
N TYR A 482 -4.83 4.24 18.80
CA TYR A 482 -6.09 4.54 18.13
C TYR A 482 -7.04 5.20 19.10
N ARG A 483 -7.64 6.34 18.72
CA ARG A 483 -8.67 6.95 19.55
C ARG A 483 -9.83 5.96 19.73
N HIS A 484 -10.41 5.87 20.92
CA HIS A 484 -11.38 4.81 21.24
C HIS A 484 -12.56 4.75 20.27
N ASP A 485 -13.10 5.90 19.87
CA ASP A 485 -14.18 6.00 18.88
C ASP A 485 -13.74 5.48 17.51
N VAL A 486 -12.55 5.85 17.05
CA VAL A 486 -11.95 5.44 15.77
C VAL A 486 -11.72 3.94 15.72
N LEU A 487 -11.14 3.34 16.79
CA LEU A 487 -10.93 1.90 16.86
C LEU A 487 -12.26 1.14 16.80
N MET A 488 -13.27 1.60 17.56
CA MET A 488 -14.60 0.99 17.54
C MET A 488 -15.28 1.14 16.17
N ASP A 489 -15.19 2.31 15.54
CA ASP A 489 -15.83 2.56 14.24
C ASP A 489 -15.17 1.75 13.13
N TYR A 490 -13.85 1.64 13.14
CA TYR A 490 -13.14 0.77 12.20
C TYR A 490 -13.49 -0.70 12.40
N ALA A 491 -13.52 -1.19 13.65
CA ALA A 491 -13.94 -2.55 13.93
C ALA A 491 -15.39 -2.82 13.50
N ARG A 492 -16.30 -1.85 13.71
CA ARG A 492 -17.70 -1.95 13.26
C ARG A 492 -17.75 -2.03 11.74
N HIS A 493 -16.98 -1.20 11.05
CA HIS A 493 -16.87 -1.23 9.61
C HIS A 493 -16.39 -2.60 9.10
N LEU A 494 -15.32 -3.16 9.69
CA LEU A 494 -14.82 -4.49 9.36
C LEU A 494 -15.89 -5.57 9.51
N TYR A 495 -16.66 -5.56 10.61
CA TYR A 495 -17.73 -6.55 10.79
C TYR A 495 -18.92 -6.32 9.85
N VAL A 496 -19.42 -5.09 9.78
CA VAL A 496 -20.64 -4.76 9.04
C VAL A 496 -20.43 -4.96 7.53
N GLU A 497 -19.36 -4.40 6.96
CA GLU A 497 -19.12 -4.43 5.53
C GLU A 497 -18.39 -5.70 5.06
N HIS A 498 -17.49 -6.25 5.89
CA HIS A 498 -16.61 -7.34 5.47
C HIS A 498 -16.87 -8.66 6.22
N GLY A 499 -17.76 -8.67 7.21
CA GLY A 499 -18.08 -9.86 7.99
C GLY A 499 -16.95 -10.29 8.94
N LEU A 500 -15.97 -9.42 9.21
CA LEU A 500 -14.81 -9.70 10.05
C LEU A 500 -15.12 -9.32 11.52
N PRO A 501 -15.32 -10.28 12.45
CA PRO A 501 -15.82 -9.99 13.79
C PRO A 501 -14.84 -9.21 14.68
N THR A 502 -13.53 -9.51 14.59
CA THR A 502 -12.44 -8.88 15.35
C THR A 502 -12.77 -8.70 16.84
N VAL A 503 -12.71 -7.47 17.36
CA VAL A 503 -13.03 -7.11 18.77
C VAL A 503 -14.42 -7.59 19.22
N PHE A 504 -15.35 -7.80 18.30
CA PHE A 504 -16.72 -8.22 18.61
C PHE A 504 -16.91 -9.73 18.58
N ALA A 505 -15.89 -10.53 18.24
CA ALA A 505 -16.01 -11.98 18.05
C ALA A 505 -16.73 -12.68 19.21
N ASP A 506 -16.28 -12.46 20.44
CA ASP A 506 -16.86 -13.09 21.63
C ASP A 506 -18.27 -12.58 21.94
N GLY A 507 -18.49 -11.27 21.81
CA GLY A 507 -19.81 -10.66 22.01
C GLY A 507 -20.84 -11.18 21.01
N LEU A 508 -20.45 -11.33 19.75
CA LEU A 508 -21.29 -11.87 18.68
C LEU A 508 -21.57 -13.36 18.88
N ARG A 509 -20.60 -14.16 19.32
CA ARG A 509 -20.81 -15.57 19.66
C ARG A 509 -21.80 -15.72 20.82
N LYS A 510 -21.66 -14.91 21.88
CA LYS A 510 -22.63 -14.87 22.98
C LYS A 510 -24.02 -14.46 22.51
N ALA A 511 -24.13 -13.43 21.66
CA ALA A 511 -25.41 -12.99 21.09
C ALA A 511 -26.09 -14.10 20.28
N ALA A 512 -25.30 -14.93 19.59
CA ALA A 512 -25.77 -16.09 18.83
C ALA A 512 -26.01 -17.35 19.68
N GLY A 513 -25.76 -17.30 20.99
CA GLY A 513 -25.87 -18.48 21.87
C GLY A 513 -24.80 -19.55 21.60
N LEU A 514 -23.68 -19.18 20.98
CA LEU A 514 -22.55 -20.06 20.67
C LEU A 514 -21.51 -20.05 21.80
N PRO A 515 -20.78 -21.16 22.02
CA PRO A 515 -19.66 -21.19 22.96
C PRO A 515 -18.56 -20.24 22.51
N LEU A 516 -17.77 -19.70 23.44
CA LEU A 516 -16.60 -18.85 23.16
C LEU A 516 -15.57 -19.57 22.27
N ALA A 517 -14.75 -18.80 21.55
CA ALA A 517 -13.58 -19.36 20.88
C ALA A 517 -12.64 -19.96 21.94
N ALA A 518 -12.06 -21.13 21.67
CA ALA A 518 -11.12 -21.79 22.58
C ALA A 518 -9.72 -21.24 22.40
#